data_AF-A0A495UZX0-F1
#
_entry.id   AF-A0A495UZX0-F1
#
_cell.length_a   1.000
_cell.length_b   1.000
_cell.length_c   1.000
_cell.angle_alpha   90.00
_cell.angle_beta   90.00
_cell.angle_gamma   90.00
#
_symmetry.space_group_name_H-M   'P 1'
#
loop_
_entity.id
_entity.type
_entity.pdbx_description
1 polymer ?
#
loop_
_entity_poly.entity_id
_entity_poly.type
_entity_poly.pdbx_seq_one_letter_code
_entity_poly.pdbx_strand_id
1 'polypeptide(L)'
;MQAIELETEIDENHEIRLKLPEAIRARKARVVVLYEEAESATVGDMPTQHDVTKSSREFGQFRSQIWMSDDFDAPLPDDFWLGGHP
;
A
#
# COMPACT_ATOMS: atom_id res chain seq x y z
N MET A 1 -14.60 -13.58 14.49
CA MET A 1 -13.17 -13.95 14.65
C MET A 1 -12.60 -13.10 15.78
N GLN A 2 -11.76 -13.64 16.64
CA GLN A 2 -11.14 -12.90 17.76
C GLN A 2 -9.62 -12.87 17.53
N ALA A 3 -9.02 -11.71 17.73
CA ALA A 3 -7.56 -11.52 17.66
C ALA A 3 -7.00 -11.41 19.07
N ILE A 4 -5.78 -11.93 19.25
CA ILE A 4 -4.98 -11.76 20.46
C ILE A 4 -3.61 -11.25 20.01
N GLU A 5 -3.04 -10.35 20.79
CA GLU A 5 -1.67 -9.88 20.60
C GLU A 5 -0.76 -10.67 21.53
N LEU A 6 0.34 -11.17 20.99
CA LEU A 6 1.34 -11.95 21.71
C LEU A 6 2.70 -11.38 21.33
N GLU A 7 3.38 -10.76 22.29
CA GLU A 7 4.76 -10.30 22.11
C GLU A 7 5.70 -11.50 22.03
N THR A 8 6.63 -11.44 21.08
CA THR A 8 7.60 -12.51 20.80
C THR A 8 8.76 -11.93 19.99
N GLU A 9 9.89 -12.61 19.99
CA GLU A 9 11.09 -12.21 19.25
C GLU A 9 11.38 -13.22 18.13
N ILE A 10 11.98 -12.75 17.04
CA ILE A 10 12.51 -13.61 15.98
C ILE A 10 13.88 -14.11 16.44
N ASP A 11 14.05 -15.42 16.56
CA ASP A 11 15.32 -16.00 17.00
C ASP A 11 16.38 -16.03 15.89
N GLU A 12 17.60 -16.47 16.23
CA GLU A 12 18.73 -16.59 15.28
C GLU A 12 18.45 -17.52 14.08
N ASN A 13 17.46 -18.41 14.19
CA ASN A 13 17.05 -19.32 13.12
C ASN A 13 15.92 -18.73 12.26
N HIS A 14 15.55 -17.47 12.48
CA HIS A 14 14.41 -16.80 11.86
C HIS A 14 13.06 -17.46 12.21
N GLU A 15 12.95 -18.07 13.39
CA GLU A 15 11.71 -18.69 13.88
C GLU A 15 10.98 -17.77 14.87
N ILE A 16 9.65 -17.89 14.88
CA ILE A 16 8.77 -17.27 15.89
C ILE A 16 8.08 -18.39 16.68
N ARG A 17 8.25 -18.39 18.01
CA ARG A 17 7.65 -19.39 18.90
C ARG A 17 6.49 -18.81 19.69
N LEU A 18 5.28 -19.08 19.21
CA LEU A 18 4.03 -18.64 19.86
C LEU A 18 3.48 -19.72 20.78
N LYS A 19 3.30 -19.40 22.06
CA LYS A 19 2.60 -20.26 23.02
C LYS A 19 1.24 -19.67 23.37
N LEU A 20 0.18 -20.35 22.94
CA LEU A 20 -1.19 -19.92 23.25
C LEU A 20 -1.53 -20.17 24.73
N PRO A 21 -2.29 -19.26 25.38
CA PRO A 21 -2.81 -19.50 26.74
C PRO A 21 -3.75 -20.71 26.81
N GLU A 22 -3.77 -21.39 27.96
CA GLU A 22 -4.61 -22.58 28.19
C GLU A 22 -6.12 -22.31 28.05
N ALA A 23 -6.54 -21.05 28.18
CA ALA A 23 -7.92 -20.64 27.97
C ALA A 23 -8.41 -20.81 26.52
N ILE A 24 -7.49 -20.95 25.55
CA ILE A 24 -7.83 -21.06 24.13
C ILE A 24 -7.93 -22.52 23.70
N ARG A 25 -9.14 -22.93 23.30
CA ARG A 25 -9.40 -24.27 22.76
C ARG A 25 -8.79 -24.44 21.36
N ALA A 26 -8.34 -25.66 21.05
CA ALA A 26 -7.80 -26.02 19.74
C ALA A 26 -8.84 -25.81 18.61
N ARG A 27 -8.49 -24.97 17.64
CA ARG A 27 -9.28 -24.66 16.44
C ARG A 27 -8.38 -24.08 15.35
N LYS A 28 -8.89 -23.95 14.12
CA LYS A 28 -8.19 -23.23 13.04
C LYS A 28 -7.95 -21.77 13.44
N ALA A 29 -6.73 -21.29 13.24
CA ALA A 29 -6.33 -19.91 13.47
C ALA A 29 -5.52 -19.38 12.29
N ARG A 30 -5.55 -18.06 12.08
CA ARG A 30 -4.68 -17.35 11.13
C ARG A 30 -3.66 -16.56 11.93
N VAL A 31 -2.38 -16.69 11.58
CA VAL A 31 -1.30 -15.90 12.17
C VAL A 31 -0.98 -14.75 11.22
N VAL A 32 -0.83 -13.54 11.76
CA VAL A 32 -0.36 -12.35 11.04
C VAL A 32 0.84 -11.83 11.80
N VAL A 33 1.98 -11.73 11.14
CA VAL A 33 3.24 -11.30 11.75
C VAL A 33 3.52 -9.88 11.29
N LEU A 34 3.73 -8.97 12.25
CA LEU A 34 4.25 -7.64 12.03
C LEU A 34 5.62 -7.60 12.69
N TYR A 35 6.65 -7.22 11.94
CA TYR A 35 8.00 -7.05 12.46
C TYR A 35 8.57 -5.76 11.90
N GLU A 36 9.45 -5.13 12.65
CA GLU A 36 10.18 -3.96 12.19
C GLU A 36 11.32 -4.46 11.29
N GLU A 37 11.29 -4.05 10.03
CA GLU A 37 12.41 -4.30 9.13
C GLU A 37 13.54 -3.36 9.54
N ALA A 38 14.61 -3.92 10.11
CA ALA A 38 15.81 -3.16 10.40
C ALA A 38 16.34 -2.65 9.05
N GLU A 39 16.40 -1.32 8.89
CA GLU A 39 16.86 -0.63 7.68
C GLU A 39 18.20 -1.21 7.21
N SER A 40 18.13 -2.19 6.31
CA SER A 40 19.31 -2.80 5.72
C SER A 40 19.81 -1.83 4.67
N ALA A 41 20.76 -0.99 5.08
CA ALA A 41 21.50 -0.10 4.21
C ALA A 41 22.35 -0.90 3.22
N THR A 42 21.75 -1.45 2.17
CA THR A 42 22.44 -1.97 0.99
C THR A 42 21.62 -1.74 -0.28
N VAL A 43 21.87 -0.60 -0.90
CA VAL A 43 22.02 -0.35 -2.34
C VAL A 43 21.61 -1.52 -3.26
N GLY A 44 20.50 -1.38 -3.99
CA GLY A 44 20.19 -2.28 -5.11
C GLY A 44 18.71 -2.48 -5.46
N ASP A 45 18.05 -1.40 -5.87
CA ASP A 45 16.99 -1.34 -6.90
C ASP A 45 16.16 -2.63 -7.17
N MET A 46 15.14 -2.89 -6.34
CA MET A 46 13.88 -3.51 -6.76
C MET A 46 12.75 -2.93 -5.90
N PRO A 47 11.67 -2.38 -6.48
CA PRO A 47 10.59 -1.81 -5.68
C PRO A 47 9.73 -2.93 -5.10
N THR A 48 10.04 -3.38 -3.88
CA THR A 48 9.04 -4.04 -3.03
C THR A 48 8.01 -3.01 -2.63
N GLN A 49 6.75 -3.35 -2.88
CA GLN A 49 5.55 -2.51 -2.77
C GLN A 49 5.21 -2.16 -1.31
N HIS A 50 6.16 -1.82 -0.46
CA HIS A 50 5.91 -1.47 0.94
C HIS A 50 6.81 -0.36 1.49
N ASP A 51 7.68 0.23 0.66
CA ASP A 51 8.45 1.38 1.09
C ASP A 51 7.79 2.69 0.64
N VAL A 52 6.68 3.01 1.30
CA VAL A 52 6.20 4.40 1.33
C VAL A 52 6.90 5.08 2.49
N THR A 53 8.22 5.29 2.36
CA THR A 53 8.79 6.49 2.95
C THR A 53 7.86 7.62 2.50
N LYS A 54 7.18 8.25 3.46
CA LYS A 54 6.29 9.37 3.19
C LYS A 54 7.14 10.50 2.65
N SER A 55 7.45 10.46 1.36
CA SER A 55 7.82 11.64 0.62
C SER A 55 6.72 12.64 0.92
N SER A 56 7.11 13.75 1.55
CA SER A 56 6.18 14.82 1.86
C SER A 56 5.44 15.13 0.56
N ARG A 57 4.10 15.05 0.58
CA ARG A 57 3.30 15.31 -0.62
C ARG A 57 3.48 16.78 -0.96
N GLU A 58 4.35 17.06 -1.92
CA GLU A 58 4.55 18.42 -2.42
C GLU A 58 3.36 18.79 -3.30
N PHE A 59 2.47 19.62 -2.76
CA PHE A 59 1.32 20.13 -3.49
C PHE A 59 1.75 21.23 -4.47
N GLY A 60 1.23 21.17 -5.69
CA GLY A 60 1.46 22.23 -6.68
C GLY A 60 2.78 22.13 -7.45
N GLN A 61 3.33 20.92 -7.61
CA GLN A 61 4.49 20.66 -8.49
C GLN A 61 4.27 21.11 -9.95
N PHE A 62 3.01 21.28 -10.37
CA PHE A 62 2.63 21.69 -11.72
C PHE A 62 1.91 23.04 -11.76
N ARG A 63 2.13 23.91 -10.76
CA ARG A 63 1.59 25.29 -10.81
C ARG A 63 2.02 25.95 -12.12
N SER A 64 1.06 26.58 -12.80
CA SER A 64 1.26 27.28 -14.08
C SER A 64 1.62 26.40 -15.29
N GLN A 65 1.65 25.07 -15.14
CA GLN A 65 1.80 24.13 -16.26
C GLN A 65 0.46 23.56 -16.73
N ILE A 66 -0.62 23.87 -16.02
CA ILE A 66 -1.97 23.45 -16.36
C ILE A 66 -2.52 24.48 -17.35
N TRP A 67 -2.75 24.03 -18.58
CA TRP A 67 -3.45 24.77 -19.61
C TRP A 67 -4.78 24.08 -19.88
N MET A 68 -5.84 24.88 -19.95
CA MET A 68 -7.19 24.44 -20.30
C MET A 68 -7.57 25.20 -21.57
N SER A 69 -8.17 24.49 -22.52
CA SER A 69 -8.66 25.11 -23.74
C SER A 69 -9.89 25.97 -23.43
N ASP A 70 -10.11 27.01 -24.25
CA ASP A 70 -11.24 27.94 -24.08
C ASP A 70 -12.61 27.27 -24.29
N ASP A 71 -12.62 26.07 -24.88
CA ASP A 71 -13.80 25.27 -25.19
C ASP A 71 -14.00 24.08 -24.23
N PHE A 72 -13.26 24.00 -23.11
CA PHE A 72 -13.36 22.87 -22.18
C PHE A 72 -14.79 22.66 -21.64
N ASP A 73 -15.50 23.75 -21.35
CA ASP A 73 -16.89 23.70 -20.87
C ASP A 73 -17.92 23.67 -22.01
N ALA A 74 -17.48 23.65 -23.28
CA ALA A 74 -18.39 23.58 -24.40
C ALA A 74 -19.03 22.19 -24.49
N PRO A 75 -20.31 22.10 -24.93
CA PRO A 75 -20.93 20.81 -25.18
C PRO A 75 -20.16 20.05 -26.25
N LEU A 76 -19.97 18.75 -26.02
CA LEU A 76 -19.33 17.87 -27.00
C LEU A 76 -20.17 17.83 -28.30
N PRO A 77 -19.53 17.83 -29.47
CA PRO A 77 -20.23 17.77 -30.76
C PRO A 77 -21.15 16.56 -30.88
N ASP A 78 -22.24 16.68 -31.63
CA ASP A 78 -23.21 15.59 -31.80
C ASP A 78 -22.57 14.32 -32.38
N ASP A 79 -21.58 14.47 -33.27
CA ASP A 79 -20.82 13.35 -33.85
C ASP A 79 -20.00 12.55 -32.82
N PHE A 80 -19.61 13.16 -31.69
CA PHE A 80 -18.95 12.45 -30.59
C PHE A 80 -19.88 11.44 -29.95
N TRP A 81 -21.16 11.80 -29.79
CA TRP A 81 -22.18 10.94 -29.18
C TRP A 81 -22.71 9.87 -30.13
N LEU A 82 -22.72 10.17 -31.43
CA LEU A 82 -23.23 9.28 -32.47
C LEU A 82 -22.18 8.28 -32.99
N GLY A 83 -21.01 8.22 -32.35
CA GLY A 83 -19.97 7.24 -32.66
C GLY A 83 -19.28 7.52 -33.98
N GLY A 84 -18.87 8.78 -34.20
CA GLY A 84 -18.18 9.23 -35.40
C GLY A 84 -17.16 8.22 -35.96
N HIS A 85 -17.21 8.07 -37.29
CA HIS A 85 -16.53 7.06 -38.10
C HIS A 85 -15.04 6.84 -37.74
N PRO A 86 -14.53 5.59 -37.88
CA PRO A 86 -13.17 5.20 -37.53
C PRO A 86 -12.07 5.96 -38.30
#